data_AF-A0A2I8VIV7-F1
#
_entry.id   AF-A0A2I8VIV7-F1
#
_cell.length_a   1.000
_cell.length_b   1.000
_cell.length_c   1.000
_cell.angle_alpha   90.00
_cell.angle_beta   90.00
_cell.angle_gamma   90.00
#
_symmetry.space_group_name_H-M   'P 1'
#
loop_
_entity.id
_entity.type
_entity.pdbx_description
1 polymer ?
#
loop_
_entity_poly.entity_id
_entity_poly.type
_entity_poly.pdbx_seq_one_letter_code
_entity_poly.pdbx_strand_id
1 'polypeptide(L)'
;MTDKSRRDVLRTLGGVAVVGGLAGCSSNQSGSGGSAGGESTATGTPMSTATEMDTEAETETATEESATAMLRVAHLSPDAPNVDVSVDGSVVLEDVAFGAVSSYLDVPVGTRTVTITAAGDPSTVAFEGDLDVTEGAFTVAAVGELTEETFQPLVLSDENTVPADDTARVRVVHASPDAPAVDITAGGNALFDGVSFQGSGYTEVPAGTYTLNVRGDTESNDGDAVASFDVELNGGTVYTVFAAGYLSPDDEPADTAFQPIATVDAGAGGGGIVQGMGDGGMSSDVSLRVAHLSPDAPNVDVLVDGSAVLEDVPFGAVSDYLSLSAGSYQVTIQAAGDSSTVVFDQSLDLEPGAYTAAALGELEADAENGFMVQLFSDGTSAPGSDMSRITLVHASPDAPAVDVTVESSGDVLVDGAAFGDAATVEVPAGSYTLEVRGDTESNDGDVVTTFDVTVEGGTAYTAFAQGYLTPDDEPTSASFDLGVVANN
;
A
#
# COMPACT_ATOMS: atom_id res chain seq x y z
N MET A 1 24.58 -13.59 -12.13
CA MET A 1 23.86 -14.87 -11.97
C MET A 1 22.63 -14.50 -11.16
N THR A 2 21.47 -14.56 -11.81
CA THR A 2 20.12 -14.23 -11.33
C THR A 2 19.91 -12.81 -10.80
N ASP A 3 19.52 -11.91 -11.71
CA ASP A 3 18.69 -10.74 -11.42
C ASP A 3 17.42 -11.21 -10.72
N LYS A 4 17.13 -10.66 -9.55
CA LYS A 4 15.82 -10.75 -8.92
C LYS A 4 15.05 -9.51 -9.35
N SER A 5 14.12 -9.68 -10.30
CA SER A 5 13.21 -8.62 -10.71
C SER A 5 12.40 -8.20 -9.49
N ARG A 6 12.31 -6.87 -9.26
CA ARG A 6 11.28 -6.29 -8.40
C ARG A 6 9.96 -6.60 -9.10
N ARG A 7 9.18 -7.53 -8.55
CA ARG A 7 7.83 -7.80 -9.04
C ARG A 7 6.88 -6.98 -8.19
N ASP A 8 6.58 -5.78 -8.65
CA ASP A 8 5.33 -5.14 -8.26
C ASP A 8 4.19 -6.02 -8.77
N VAL A 9 3.17 -6.22 -7.94
CA VAL A 9 2.12 -7.20 -8.22
C VAL A 9 1.20 -6.64 -9.31
N LEU A 10 1.54 -6.93 -10.56
CA LEU A 10 0.66 -6.68 -11.69
C LEU A 10 -0.55 -7.62 -11.62
N ARG A 11 -1.75 -7.06 -11.52
CA ARG A 11 -2.99 -7.83 -11.64
C ARG A 11 -3.33 -7.93 -13.12
N THR A 12 -3.24 -9.13 -13.69
CA THR A 12 -3.74 -9.39 -15.04
C THR A 12 -5.26 -9.49 -14.98
N LEU A 13 -5.96 -8.54 -15.60
CA LEU A 13 -7.41 -8.56 -15.72
C LEU A 13 -7.77 -9.60 -16.78
N GLY A 14 -8.31 -10.76 -16.36
CA GLY A 14 -8.83 -11.76 -17.27
C GLY A 14 -10.12 -12.36 -16.73
N GLY A 15 -11.20 -12.28 -17.52
CA GLY A 15 -12.43 -13.08 -17.45
C GLY A 15 -12.96 -13.40 -16.04
N VAL A 16 -13.89 -12.56 -15.57
CA VAL A 16 -14.71 -12.67 -14.34
C VAL A 16 -14.66 -14.02 -13.61
N ALA A 17 -14.03 -14.03 -12.42
CA ALA A 17 -14.48 -14.76 -11.25
C ALA A 17 -13.91 -14.13 -9.97
N VAL A 18 -14.73 -13.35 -9.26
CA VAL A 18 -14.44 -12.91 -7.89
C VAL A 18 -14.56 -14.13 -6.97
N VAL A 19 -13.44 -14.59 -6.40
CA VAL A 19 -13.45 -15.60 -5.33
C VAL A 19 -12.84 -14.98 -4.07
N GLY A 20 -13.72 -14.45 -3.21
CA GLY A 20 -13.40 -14.17 -1.82
C GLY A 20 -13.12 -15.47 -1.03
N GLY A 21 -12.11 -15.42 -0.16
CA GLY A 21 -11.63 -16.57 0.62
C GLY A 21 -12.68 -17.18 1.57
N LEU A 22 -12.64 -18.51 1.65
CA LEU A 22 -13.49 -19.38 2.47
C LEU A 22 -13.27 -19.21 3.98
N ALA A 23 -14.36 -19.08 4.75
CA ALA A 23 -14.43 -19.52 6.14
C ALA A 23 -15.67 -20.41 6.34
N GLY A 24 -15.48 -21.71 6.13
CA GLY A 24 -16.47 -22.74 6.45
C GLY A 24 -16.34 -23.19 7.91
N CYS A 25 -17.42 -23.10 8.67
CA CYS A 25 -17.59 -23.84 9.92
C CYS A 25 -18.96 -24.54 9.92
N SER A 26 -18.94 -25.80 9.50
CA SER A 26 -20.04 -26.74 9.68
C SER A 26 -20.15 -27.09 11.16
N SER A 27 -21.29 -26.76 11.78
CA SER A 27 -21.65 -27.23 13.11
C SER A 27 -22.56 -28.45 13.00
N ASN A 28 -22.01 -29.64 13.25
CA ASN A 28 -22.78 -30.87 13.34
C ASN A 28 -23.21 -31.13 14.79
N GLN A 29 -24.51 -31.01 15.04
CA GLN A 29 -25.16 -31.26 16.32
C GLN A 29 -25.72 -32.69 16.41
N SER A 30 -25.63 -33.27 17.62
CA SER A 30 -26.56 -34.23 18.25
C SER A 30 -26.29 -35.75 18.19
N GLY A 31 -26.04 -36.29 19.39
CA GLY A 31 -26.69 -37.50 19.97
C GLY A 31 -25.77 -38.72 20.06
N SER A 32 -25.82 -39.61 21.06
CA SER A 32 -26.57 -39.76 22.32
C SER A 32 -26.12 -41.09 22.98
N GLY A 33 -26.01 -41.13 24.32
CA GLY A 33 -25.99 -42.36 25.15
C GLY A 33 -24.67 -43.13 25.20
N GLY A 34 -24.22 -43.74 26.30
CA GLY A 34 -24.81 -44.00 27.60
C GLY A 34 -24.12 -45.21 28.24
N SER A 35 -23.74 -45.08 29.51
CA SER A 35 -23.69 -46.11 30.57
C SER A 35 -22.60 -47.21 30.61
N ALA A 36 -21.80 -47.11 31.68
CA ALA A 36 -21.50 -48.12 32.71
C ALA A 36 -20.48 -49.26 32.49
N GLY A 37 -19.49 -49.27 33.39
CA GLY A 37 -19.24 -50.42 34.30
C GLY A 37 -17.84 -51.05 34.23
N GLY A 38 -17.15 -51.12 35.37
CA GLY A 38 -16.15 -52.17 35.63
C GLY A 38 -14.85 -51.76 36.35
N GLU A 39 -14.86 -51.87 37.68
CA GLU A 39 -13.75 -52.19 38.62
C GLU A 39 -12.64 -53.12 38.05
N SER A 40 -11.43 -53.30 38.60
CA SER A 40 -10.61 -52.77 39.69
C SER A 40 -9.32 -53.63 39.74
N THR A 41 -8.19 -53.08 40.23
CA THR A 41 -7.03 -53.76 40.88
C THR A 41 -6.13 -54.71 40.05
N ALA A 42 -4.82 -54.87 40.28
CA ALA A 42 -3.78 -54.19 41.06
C ALA A 42 -2.43 -54.91 40.82
N THR A 43 -1.33 -54.16 40.95
CA THR A 43 -0.01 -54.55 41.51
C THR A 43 0.91 -55.56 40.80
N GLY A 44 2.17 -55.13 40.58
CA GLY A 44 3.34 -55.96 40.88
C GLY A 44 4.51 -55.92 39.88
N THR A 45 5.44 -54.98 40.04
CA THR A 45 6.87 -55.12 39.64
C THR A 45 7.55 -56.15 40.58
N PRO A 46 8.68 -56.86 40.25
CA PRO A 46 9.95 -56.23 39.84
C PRO A 46 10.92 -57.01 38.89
N MET A 47 11.84 -56.22 38.32
CA MET A 47 13.25 -56.46 37.91
C MET A 47 13.78 -57.83 37.44
N SER A 48 14.43 -57.80 36.26
CA SER A 48 15.89 -57.95 36.05
C SER A 48 16.25 -58.90 34.89
N THR A 49 17.01 -58.41 33.90
CA THR A 49 18.32 -58.94 33.46
C THR A 49 18.64 -58.47 32.03
N ALA A 50 19.87 -58.00 31.87
CA ALA A 50 20.47 -57.31 30.74
C ALA A 50 20.52 -58.08 29.42
N THR A 51 20.49 -57.33 28.31
CA THR A 51 21.29 -57.60 27.12
C THR A 51 21.73 -56.24 26.58
N GLU A 52 23.04 -55.98 26.62
CA GLU A 52 23.65 -54.84 25.93
C GLU A 52 23.65 -55.13 24.43
N MET A 53 23.06 -54.22 23.64
CA MET A 53 23.38 -54.07 22.22
C MET A 53 23.79 -52.62 21.99
N ASP A 54 25.06 -52.49 21.67
CA ASP A 54 25.76 -51.30 21.20
C ASP A 54 24.98 -50.69 20.03
N THR A 55 24.44 -49.49 20.23
CA THR A 55 23.83 -48.69 19.16
C THR A 55 24.54 -47.35 19.22
N GLU A 56 25.35 -47.08 18.20
CA GLU A 56 25.96 -45.78 17.96
C GLU A 56 24.83 -44.75 17.85
N ALA A 57 24.64 -43.98 18.92
CA ALA A 57 23.81 -42.79 18.88
C ALA A 57 24.62 -41.73 18.15
N GLU A 58 24.23 -41.43 16.91
CA GLU A 58 24.60 -40.19 16.27
C GLU A 58 24.12 -39.06 17.20
N THR A 59 25.09 -38.33 17.76
CA THR A 59 24.81 -37.06 18.42
C THR A 59 24.29 -36.13 17.33
N GLU A 60 22.97 -36.00 17.23
CA GLU A 60 22.38 -34.83 16.58
C GLU A 60 22.82 -33.61 17.38
N THR A 61 23.85 -32.93 16.89
CA THR A 61 24.14 -31.55 17.28
C THR A 61 22.89 -30.76 16.96
N ALA A 62 22.11 -30.43 18.00
CA ALA A 62 21.11 -29.38 17.91
C ALA A 62 21.86 -28.11 17.45
N THR A 63 21.55 -27.65 16.24
CA THR A 63 21.92 -26.31 15.81
C THR A 63 21.26 -25.36 16.79
N GLU A 64 22.04 -24.70 17.64
CA GLU A 64 21.58 -23.56 18.41
C GLU A 64 21.03 -22.55 17.39
N GLU A 65 19.71 -22.39 17.32
CA GLU A 65 19.14 -21.27 16.56
C GLU A 65 19.62 -19.99 17.22
N SER A 66 20.44 -19.24 16.48
CA SER A 66 20.88 -17.91 16.91
C SER A 66 19.63 -17.06 17.14
N ALA A 67 19.46 -16.56 18.37
CA ALA A 67 18.34 -15.67 18.69
C ALA A 67 18.31 -14.47 17.72
N THR A 68 17.11 -14.09 17.30
CA THR A 68 16.86 -12.93 16.42
C THR A 68 16.04 -11.86 17.14
N ALA A 69 16.13 -10.64 16.64
CA ALA A 69 15.30 -9.51 16.98
C ALA A 69 14.52 -9.06 15.75
N MET A 70 13.37 -8.42 15.97
CA MET A 70 12.60 -7.78 14.91
C MET A 70 13.02 -6.32 14.80
N LEU A 71 13.63 -5.92 13.68
CA LEU A 71 14.11 -4.57 13.46
C LEU A 71 13.39 -3.94 12.26
N ARG A 72 12.77 -2.78 12.48
CA ARG A 72 12.16 -1.96 11.45
C ARG A 72 13.00 -0.71 11.21
N VAL A 73 13.12 -0.27 9.96
CA VAL A 73 13.84 0.96 9.60
C VAL A 73 12.85 2.02 9.15
N ALA A 74 13.07 3.27 9.56
CA ALA A 74 12.33 4.42 9.06
C ALA A 74 13.31 5.49 8.56
N HIS A 75 13.08 6.06 7.38
CA HIS A 75 13.88 7.19 6.91
C HIS A 75 13.13 8.50 7.18
N LEU A 76 13.58 9.28 8.16
CA LEU A 76 12.92 10.50 8.61
C LEU A 76 13.84 11.74 8.60
N SER A 77 15.03 11.63 8.00
CA SER A 77 15.93 12.76 7.76
C SER A 77 15.44 13.56 6.53
N PRO A 78 15.05 14.83 6.67
CA PRO A 78 14.35 15.55 5.61
C PRO A 78 15.24 16.07 4.46
N ASP A 79 16.56 16.20 4.67
CA ASP A 79 17.52 16.64 3.66
C ASP A 79 18.40 15.52 3.10
N ALA A 80 18.25 14.29 3.64
CA ALA A 80 18.94 13.14 3.11
C ALA A 80 18.28 12.66 1.80
N PRO A 81 19.09 12.31 0.78
CA PRO A 81 18.56 11.63 -0.40
C PRO A 81 18.09 10.23 0.00
N ASN A 82 17.47 9.49 -0.93
CA ASN A 82 17.20 8.07 -0.74
C ASN A 82 18.47 7.34 -0.28
N VAL A 83 18.32 6.39 0.64
CA VAL A 83 19.46 5.67 1.25
C VAL A 83 19.40 4.18 1.04
N ASP A 84 20.58 3.57 0.96
CA ASP A 84 20.77 2.13 1.14
C ASP A 84 21.18 1.86 2.59
N VAL A 85 20.65 0.81 3.19
CA VAL A 85 20.97 0.38 4.56
C VAL A 85 21.64 -0.98 4.52
N SER A 86 22.80 -1.09 5.13
CA SER A 86 23.58 -2.32 5.25
C SER A 86 23.77 -2.73 6.69
N VAL A 87 23.73 -4.05 6.94
CA VAL A 87 24.04 -4.67 8.23
C VAL A 87 25.19 -5.66 8.03
N ASP A 88 26.25 -5.53 8.81
CA ASP A 88 27.48 -6.32 8.72
C ASP A 88 28.05 -6.35 7.28
N GLY A 89 27.94 -5.23 6.57
CA GLY A 89 28.41 -5.05 5.19
C GLY A 89 27.51 -5.66 4.10
N SER A 90 26.35 -6.21 4.45
CA SER A 90 25.35 -6.70 3.49
C SER A 90 24.18 -5.72 3.41
N VAL A 91 23.85 -5.27 2.20
CA VAL A 91 22.69 -4.39 1.96
C VAL A 91 21.40 -5.14 2.30
N VAL A 92 20.57 -4.56 3.17
CA VAL A 92 19.29 -5.12 3.63
C VAL A 92 18.08 -4.33 3.13
N LEU A 93 18.27 -3.03 2.85
CA LEU A 93 17.28 -2.16 2.22
C LEU A 93 17.99 -1.29 1.19
N GLU A 94 17.37 -1.10 0.03
CA GLU A 94 17.87 -0.29 -1.06
C GLU A 94 16.88 0.82 -1.39
N ASP A 95 17.38 1.98 -1.77
CA ASP A 95 16.59 3.11 -2.29
C ASP A 95 15.44 3.52 -1.36
N VAL A 96 15.72 3.57 -0.06
CA VAL A 96 14.74 3.95 0.96
C VAL A 96 14.53 5.45 0.92
N ALA A 97 13.38 5.88 0.42
CA ALA A 97 13.00 7.29 0.34
C ALA A 97 12.62 7.88 1.71
N PHE A 98 12.68 9.21 1.83
CA PHE A 98 12.12 9.92 2.99
C PHE A 98 10.66 9.54 3.22
N GLY A 99 10.30 9.33 4.48
CA GLY A 99 8.98 8.89 4.91
C GLY A 99 8.74 7.39 4.84
N ALA A 100 9.60 6.63 4.16
CA ALA A 100 9.45 5.18 4.09
C ALA A 100 9.71 4.51 5.45
N VAL A 101 8.86 3.54 5.79
CA VAL A 101 8.99 2.68 6.96
C VAL A 101 8.93 1.23 6.49
N SER A 102 9.97 0.44 6.77
CA SER A 102 10.04 -0.95 6.34
C SER A 102 9.07 -1.85 7.13
N SER A 103 8.89 -3.09 6.67
CA SER A 103 8.43 -4.16 7.56
C SER A 103 9.51 -4.51 8.59
N TYR A 104 9.15 -5.29 9.62
CA TYR A 104 10.14 -5.85 10.54
C TYR A 104 11.02 -6.88 9.81
N LEU A 105 12.33 -6.71 9.97
CA LEU A 105 13.39 -7.59 9.50
C LEU A 105 13.86 -8.46 10.66
N ASP A 106 14.11 -9.74 10.41
CA ASP A 106 14.77 -10.62 11.37
C ASP A 106 16.28 -10.36 11.37
N VAL A 107 16.78 -9.78 12.45
CA VAL A 107 18.20 -9.45 12.63
C VAL A 107 18.77 -10.28 13.78
N PRO A 108 19.85 -11.05 13.57
CA PRO A 108 20.47 -11.81 14.65
C PRO A 108 20.95 -10.92 15.79
N VAL A 109 20.71 -11.33 17.04
CA VAL A 109 21.12 -10.54 18.23
C VAL A 109 22.65 -10.40 18.31
N GLY A 110 23.09 -9.38 19.05
CA GLY A 110 24.48 -9.00 19.22
C GLY A 110 24.81 -7.64 18.60
N THR A 111 26.05 -7.21 18.76
CA THR A 111 26.54 -5.98 18.13
C THR A 111 26.62 -6.17 16.62
N ARG A 112 25.97 -5.26 15.87
CA ARG A 112 25.90 -5.24 14.41
C ARG A 112 26.45 -3.95 13.88
N THR A 113 27.28 -4.00 12.85
CA THR A 113 27.73 -2.77 12.19
C THR A 113 26.66 -2.36 11.18
N VAL A 114 26.09 -1.18 11.37
CA VAL A 114 25.09 -0.59 10.47
C VAL A 114 25.77 0.51 9.65
N THR A 115 25.56 0.46 8.35
CA THR A 115 26.02 1.49 7.42
C THR A 115 24.83 2.01 6.63
N ILE A 116 24.71 3.34 6.55
CA ILE A 116 23.70 4.03 5.74
C ILE A 116 24.46 4.84 4.69
N THR A 117 24.15 4.61 3.42
CA THR A 117 24.78 5.30 2.28
C THR A 117 23.73 5.94 1.39
N ALA A 118 24.10 6.92 0.57
CA ALA A 118 23.22 7.37 -0.50
C ALA A 118 22.89 6.21 -1.46
N ALA A 119 21.65 6.15 -1.93
CA ALA A 119 21.17 5.07 -2.78
C ALA A 119 22.01 4.95 -4.05
N GLY A 120 22.50 3.73 -4.33
CA GLY A 120 23.32 3.45 -5.50
C GLY A 120 24.74 4.03 -5.46
N ASP A 121 25.13 4.72 -4.39
CA ASP A 121 26.49 5.24 -4.17
C ASP A 121 27.06 4.80 -2.80
N PRO A 122 27.67 3.61 -2.72
CA PRO A 122 28.25 3.09 -1.48
C PRO A 122 29.47 3.89 -0.98
N SER A 123 29.96 4.86 -1.76
CA SER A 123 31.07 5.73 -1.34
C SER A 123 30.60 6.97 -0.57
N THR A 124 29.31 7.32 -0.67
CA THR A 124 28.69 8.43 0.05
C THR A 124 28.02 7.89 1.31
N VAL A 125 28.80 7.81 2.39
CA VAL A 125 28.35 7.28 3.69
C VAL A 125 27.72 8.40 4.53
N ALA A 126 26.44 8.25 4.83
CA ALA A 126 25.69 9.11 5.75
C ALA A 126 25.95 8.74 7.22
N PHE A 127 26.06 7.44 7.51
CA PHE A 127 26.34 6.92 8.84
C PHE A 127 27.06 5.57 8.78
N GLU A 128 27.99 5.34 9.69
CA GLU A 128 28.56 4.01 9.96
C GLU A 128 28.80 3.88 11.46
N GLY A 129 28.24 2.84 12.07
CA GLY A 129 28.38 2.63 13.51
C GLY A 129 27.84 1.29 13.99
N ASP A 130 28.19 0.95 15.22
CA ASP A 130 27.76 -0.29 15.86
C ASP A 130 26.43 -0.10 16.60
N LEU A 131 25.50 -1.03 16.38
CA LEU A 131 24.21 -1.12 17.04
C LEU A 131 24.15 -2.40 17.88
N ASP A 132 23.86 -2.28 19.18
CA ASP A 132 23.64 -3.43 20.04
C ASP A 132 22.21 -3.95 19.90
N VAL A 133 22.05 -5.02 19.11
CA VAL A 133 20.75 -5.67 18.89
C VAL A 133 20.49 -6.66 20.02
N THR A 134 19.41 -6.47 20.76
CA THR A 134 18.96 -7.38 21.82
C THR A 134 17.66 -8.08 21.41
N GLU A 135 17.25 -9.13 22.11
CA GLU A 135 15.96 -9.77 21.83
C GLU A 135 14.80 -8.78 22.01
N GLY A 136 13.85 -8.76 21.07
CA GLY A 136 12.70 -7.86 21.10
C GLY A 136 12.39 -7.26 19.74
N ALA A 137 11.54 -6.23 19.75
CA ALA A 137 11.17 -5.45 18.57
C ALA A 137 11.71 -4.02 18.69
N PHE A 138 12.28 -3.50 17.60
CA PHE A 138 12.89 -2.18 17.56
C PHE A 138 12.57 -1.47 16.25
N THR A 139 12.42 -0.14 16.33
CA THR A 139 12.45 0.74 15.18
C THR A 139 13.75 1.55 15.20
N VAL A 140 14.51 1.55 14.11
CA VAL A 140 15.68 2.39 13.88
C VAL A 140 15.29 3.46 12.87
N ALA A 141 15.09 4.69 13.34
CA ALA A 141 14.71 5.82 12.50
C ALA A 141 15.93 6.68 12.18
N ALA A 142 16.26 6.89 10.90
CA ALA A 142 17.22 7.91 10.50
C ALA A 142 16.59 9.29 10.71
N VAL A 143 17.17 10.11 11.59
CA VAL A 143 16.66 11.45 11.94
C VAL A 143 17.79 12.49 11.90
N GLY A 144 17.45 13.77 11.99
CA GLY A 144 18.41 14.86 11.86
C GLY A 144 18.75 15.12 10.40
N GLU A 145 19.83 15.85 10.17
CA GLU A 145 20.13 16.45 8.88
C GLU A 145 21.56 16.14 8.42
N LEU A 146 21.74 15.85 7.14
CA LEU A 146 23.05 15.64 6.55
C LEU A 146 23.84 16.94 6.43
N THR A 147 23.21 18.02 5.95
CA THR A 147 23.90 19.30 5.71
C THR A 147 24.35 19.98 6.99
N GLU A 148 23.61 19.77 8.09
CA GLU A 148 23.94 20.28 9.43
C GLU A 148 24.75 19.28 10.27
N GLU A 149 25.14 18.13 9.70
CA GLU A 149 25.92 17.08 10.37
C GLU A 149 25.25 16.54 11.65
N THR A 150 23.90 16.55 11.71
CA THR A 150 23.10 16.03 12.83
C THR A 150 22.45 14.67 12.54
N PHE A 151 22.60 14.17 11.31
CA PHE A 151 22.10 12.87 10.88
C PHE A 151 22.55 11.74 11.81
N GLN A 152 21.60 10.97 12.34
CA GLN A 152 21.88 9.82 13.18
C GLN A 152 20.71 8.83 13.24
N PRO A 153 20.97 7.54 13.55
CA PRO A 153 19.92 6.59 13.87
C PRO A 153 19.37 6.81 15.29
N LEU A 154 18.07 7.04 15.38
CA LEU A 154 17.28 6.99 16.61
C LEU A 154 16.73 5.58 16.81
N VAL A 155 17.19 4.89 17.86
CA VAL A 155 16.78 3.52 18.18
C VAL A 155 15.67 3.55 19.22
N LEU A 156 14.52 2.98 18.87
CA LEU A 156 13.33 2.92 19.70
C LEU A 156 12.96 1.47 19.97
N SER A 157 12.67 1.14 21.23
CA SER A 157 12.08 -0.15 21.59
C SER A 157 10.58 -0.13 21.30
N ASP A 158 10.09 -1.14 20.60
CA ASP A 158 8.69 -1.21 20.17
C ASP A 158 7.87 -2.06 21.15
N GLU A 159 6.82 -1.48 21.71
CA GLU A 159 5.87 -2.18 22.58
C GLU A 159 4.70 -2.79 21.79
N ASN A 160 4.98 -3.90 21.10
CA ASN A 160 4.02 -4.58 20.21
C ASN A 160 2.99 -5.48 20.93
N THR A 161 2.75 -5.23 22.22
CA THR A 161 1.71 -5.95 22.95
C THR A 161 0.36 -5.38 22.54
N VAL A 162 -0.45 -6.22 21.90
CA VAL A 162 -1.77 -5.84 21.39
C VAL A 162 -2.69 -5.43 22.55
N PRO A 163 -3.32 -4.24 22.49
CA PRO A 163 -4.26 -3.76 23.52
C PRO A 163 -5.61 -4.48 23.44
N ALA A 164 -6.56 -4.12 24.30
CA ALA A 164 -7.92 -4.68 24.25
C ALA A 164 -8.66 -4.26 22.96
N ASP A 165 -9.62 -5.07 22.51
CA ASP A 165 -10.35 -4.88 21.24
C ASP A 165 -11.14 -3.56 21.12
N ASP A 166 -11.34 -2.83 22.23
CA ASP A 166 -12.01 -1.53 22.28
C ASP A 166 -11.03 -0.34 22.46
N THR A 167 -9.73 -0.61 22.46
CA THR A 167 -8.66 0.39 22.66
C THR A 167 -7.55 0.24 21.64
N ALA A 168 -7.00 1.36 21.19
CA ALA A 168 -5.80 1.41 20.37
C ALA A 168 -4.62 1.90 21.21
N ARG A 169 -3.43 1.37 20.94
CA ARG A 169 -2.17 1.85 21.51
C ARG A 169 -1.45 2.68 20.47
N VAL A 170 -1.05 3.89 20.82
CA VAL A 170 -0.40 4.82 19.90
C VAL A 170 0.94 5.27 20.48
N ARG A 171 2.02 5.09 19.73
CA ARG A 171 3.29 5.79 19.93
C ARG A 171 3.32 7.04 19.08
N VAL A 172 3.82 8.14 19.65
CA VAL A 172 4.30 9.27 18.86
C VAL A 172 5.81 9.36 18.93
N VAL A 173 6.44 9.79 17.85
CA VAL A 173 7.88 10.04 17.76
C VAL A 173 8.07 11.39 17.09
N HIS A 174 8.80 12.31 17.73
CA HIS A 174 9.12 13.59 17.13
C HIS A 174 10.43 13.48 16.34
N ALA A 175 10.34 13.55 15.01
CA ALA A 175 11.47 13.41 14.08
C ALA A 175 11.75 14.68 13.25
N SER A 176 10.93 15.73 13.38
CA SER A 176 11.16 17.04 12.76
C SER A 176 12.34 17.75 13.45
N PRO A 177 13.40 18.16 12.72
CA PRO A 177 14.62 18.71 13.32
C PRO A 177 14.51 20.20 13.70
N ASP A 178 13.66 20.97 13.02
CA ASP A 178 13.47 22.42 13.21
C ASP A 178 12.28 22.76 14.12
N ALA A 179 11.35 21.81 14.34
CA ALA A 179 10.22 22.03 15.22
C ALA A 179 10.63 22.00 16.71
N PRO A 180 10.12 22.96 17.51
CA PRO A 180 10.26 22.93 18.96
C PRO A 180 9.44 21.78 19.57
N ALA A 181 9.52 21.59 20.89
CA ALA A 181 8.65 20.64 21.57
C ALA A 181 7.16 20.93 21.30
N VAL A 182 6.38 19.86 21.12
CA VAL A 182 4.97 19.93 20.74
C VAL A 182 4.06 19.20 21.71
N ASP A 183 2.85 19.74 21.84
CA ASP A 183 1.71 19.08 22.47
C ASP A 183 0.84 18.45 21.39
N ILE A 184 0.33 17.24 21.66
CA ILE A 184 -0.60 16.55 20.78
C ILE A 184 -1.91 16.37 21.53
N THR A 185 -2.97 16.97 21.02
CA THR A 185 -4.28 17.02 21.68
C THR A 185 -5.37 16.41 20.82
N ALA A 186 -6.37 15.79 21.43
CA ALA A 186 -7.56 15.29 20.76
C ALA A 186 -8.81 15.64 21.58
N GLY A 187 -9.81 16.24 20.93
CA GLY A 187 -11.04 16.68 21.61
C GLY A 187 -10.79 17.66 22.77
N GLY A 188 -9.71 18.43 22.72
CA GLY A 188 -9.29 19.39 23.74
C GLY A 188 -8.53 18.80 24.94
N ASN A 189 -8.21 17.50 24.93
CA ASN A 189 -7.38 16.86 25.95
C ASN A 189 -5.97 16.58 25.38
N ALA A 190 -4.93 16.80 26.19
CA ALA A 190 -3.58 16.38 25.84
C ALA A 190 -3.46 14.85 25.86
N LEU A 191 -3.03 14.30 24.73
CA LEU A 191 -2.59 12.91 24.61
C LEU A 191 -1.09 12.81 24.90
N PHE A 192 -0.33 13.80 24.45
CA PHE A 192 1.09 13.96 24.69
C PHE A 192 1.40 15.44 24.97
N ASP A 193 2.32 15.69 25.90
CA ASP A 193 2.67 17.01 26.44
C ASP A 193 4.20 17.17 26.33
N GLY A 194 4.64 18.23 25.66
CA GLY A 194 6.06 18.60 25.55
C GLY A 194 6.95 17.56 24.88
N VAL A 195 6.48 16.89 23.81
CA VAL A 195 7.32 15.94 23.07
C VAL A 195 8.39 16.71 22.31
N SER A 196 9.65 16.64 22.77
CA SER A 196 10.79 17.27 22.09
C SER A 196 11.31 16.42 20.92
N PHE A 197 12.10 17.00 20.01
CA PHE A 197 12.84 16.25 18.99
C PHE A 197 13.55 15.01 19.58
N GLN A 198 13.45 13.89 18.85
CA GLN A 198 13.86 12.52 19.25
C GLN A 198 13.10 11.93 20.44
N GLY A 199 12.15 12.68 21.01
CA GLY A 199 11.24 12.21 22.04
C GLY A 199 10.21 11.23 21.47
N SER A 200 9.81 10.29 22.32
CA SER A 200 8.72 9.37 22.01
C SER A 200 7.91 9.02 23.25
N GLY A 201 6.68 8.58 23.06
CA GLY A 201 5.81 8.16 24.15
C GLY A 201 4.64 7.31 23.65
N TYR A 202 4.14 6.43 24.51
CA TYR A 202 2.95 5.63 24.27
C TYR A 202 1.76 6.15 25.06
N THR A 203 0.58 6.03 24.46
CA THR A 203 -0.70 6.19 25.15
C THR A 203 -1.70 5.17 24.63
N GLU A 204 -2.72 4.85 25.42
CA GLU A 204 -3.85 4.05 24.98
C GLU A 204 -5.11 4.91 24.92
N VAL A 205 -5.83 4.84 23.81
CA VAL A 205 -7.05 5.59 23.57
C VAL A 205 -8.17 4.63 23.16
N PRO A 206 -9.45 4.96 23.41
CA PRO A 206 -10.56 4.19 22.85
C PRO A 206 -10.46 4.06 21.33
N ALA A 207 -10.98 2.97 20.76
CA ALA A 207 -11.09 2.86 19.31
C ALA A 207 -12.04 3.95 18.74
N GLY A 208 -11.71 4.50 17.58
CA GLY A 208 -12.53 5.49 16.89
C GLY A 208 -11.73 6.51 16.10
N THR A 209 -12.43 7.51 15.57
CA THR A 209 -11.85 8.61 14.80
C THR A 209 -11.54 9.81 15.70
N TYR A 210 -10.35 10.39 15.54
CA TYR A 210 -9.86 11.53 16.29
C TYR A 210 -9.32 12.60 15.35
N THR A 211 -9.56 13.86 15.66
CA THR A 211 -8.76 14.97 15.12
C THR A 211 -7.62 15.27 16.08
N LEU A 212 -6.41 14.87 15.71
CA LEU A 212 -5.18 15.20 16.42
C LEU A 212 -4.77 16.62 16.05
N ASN A 213 -4.56 17.46 17.05
CA ASN A 213 -4.02 18.80 16.86
C ASN A 213 -2.60 18.83 17.41
N VAL A 214 -1.65 19.23 16.57
CA VAL A 214 -0.27 19.52 16.97
C VAL A 214 -0.20 20.99 17.34
N ARG A 215 0.33 21.28 18.52
CA ARG A 215 0.43 22.62 19.11
C ARG A 215 1.86 22.83 19.58
N GLY A 216 2.31 24.08 19.63
CA GLY A 216 3.55 24.40 20.36
C GLY A 216 3.37 24.11 21.86
N ASP A 217 4.42 23.59 22.50
CA ASP A 217 4.43 23.27 23.94
C ASP A 217 4.07 24.49 24.80
N THR A 218 3.02 24.33 25.61
CA THR A 218 2.57 25.31 26.59
C THR A 218 2.18 24.63 27.91
N GLU A 219 2.35 25.31 29.05
CA GLU A 219 1.99 24.75 30.37
C GLU A 219 0.52 24.26 30.48
N SER A 220 -0.37 24.72 29.61
CA SER A 220 -1.79 24.36 29.59
C SER A 220 -2.23 23.55 28.37
N ASN A 221 -1.29 23.19 27.47
CA ASN A 221 -1.57 22.46 26.23
C ASN A 221 -2.65 23.13 25.36
N ASP A 222 -2.77 24.46 25.42
CA ASP A 222 -3.85 25.25 24.82
C ASP A 222 -3.36 26.29 23.81
N GLY A 223 -2.08 26.22 23.41
CA GLY A 223 -1.53 26.99 22.30
C GLY A 223 -2.29 26.76 20.99
N ASP A 224 -2.14 27.69 20.04
CA ASP A 224 -2.77 27.56 18.73
C ASP A 224 -2.31 26.26 18.02
N ALA A 225 -3.26 25.57 17.38
CA ALA A 225 -2.93 24.39 16.59
C ALA A 225 -2.16 24.84 15.34
N VAL A 226 -0.98 24.29 15.14
CA VAL A 226 -0.13 24.56 13.97
C VAL A 226 -0.33 23.52 12.88
N ALA A 227 -0.84 22.34 13.24
CA ALA A 227 -1.30 21.32 12.30
C ALA A 227 -2.45 20.52 12.89
N SER A 228 -3.28 19.93 12.03
CA SER A 228 -4.39 19.06 12.42
C SER A 228 -4.51 17.88 11.47
N PHE A 229 -4.71 16.69 12.03
CA PHE A 229 -4.76 15.44 11.31
C PHE A 229 -5.91 14.61 11.83
N ASP A 230 -6.77 14.12 10.94
CA ASP A 230 -7.74 13.12 11.34
C ASP A 230 -7.06 11.74 11.34
N VAL A 231 -7.36 10.92 12.33
CA VAL A 231 -6.84 9.55 12.46
C VAL A 231 -7.98 8.61 12.84
N GLU A 232 -8.01 7.44 12.24
CA GLU A 232 -8.88 6.34 12.65
C GLU A 232 -8.04 5.29 13.36
N LEU A 233 -8.38 5.03 14.62
CA LEU A 233 -7.64 4.11 15.48
C LEU A 233 -8.53 2.91 15.78
N ASN A 234 -8.19 1.77 15.20
CA ASN A 234 -8.91 0.53 15.46
C ASN A 234 -8.50 -0.08 16.79
N GLY A 235 -9.48 -0.64 17.49
CA GLY A 235 -9.23 -1.34 18.74
C GLY A 235 -8.45 -2.64 18.50
N GLY A 236 -7.64 -3.04 19.48
CA GLY A 236 -6.74 -4.18 19.33
C GLY A 236 -5.61 -3.93 18.32
N THR A 237 -5.19 -2.68 18.13
CA THR A 237 -4.09 -2.31 17.21
C THR A 237 -3.08 -1.39 17.88
N VAL A 238 -1.80 -1.61 17.58
CA VAL A 238 -0.65 -0.77 17.99
C VAL A 238 -0.19 0.04 16.79
N TYR A 239 -0.08 1.36 16.97
CA TYR A 239 0.35 2.30 15.95
C TYR A 239 1.61 3.05 16.39
N THR A 240 2.47 3.41 15.45
CA THR A 240 3.46 4.49 15.62
C THR A 240 3.15 5.62 14.65
N VAL A 241 3.16 6.87 15.13
CA VAL A 241 3.07 8.09 14.34
C VAL A 241 4.37 8.88 14.48
N PHE A 242 5.09 9.07 13.38
CA PHE A 242 6.28 9.92 13.31
C PHE A 242 5.89 11.31 12.84
N ALA A 243 6.30 12.34 13.57
CA ALA A 243 6.19 13.72 13.14
C ALA A 243 7.51 14.11 12.45
N ALA A 244 7.58 14.03 11.13
CA ALA A 244 8.81 14.19 10.34
C ALA A 244 8.71 15.38 9.38
N GLY A 245 9.83 15.78 8.77
CA GLY A 245 9.89 16.94 7.88
C GLY A 245 10.15 18.25 8.61
N TYR A 246 10.25 19.34 7.86
CA TYR A 246 10.50 20.68 8.36
C TYR A 246 9.20 21.42 8.67
N LEU A 247 9.12 22.03 9.84
CA LEU A 247 8.04 22.95 10.17
C LEU A 247 8.09 24.21 9.29
N SER A 248 9.28 24.68 8.91
CA SER A 248 9.50 25.86 8.06
C SER A 248 10.41 25.56 6.86
N PRO A 249 9.97 24.72 5.89
CA PRO A 249 10.83 24.20 4.82
C PRO A 249 11.47 25.29 3.95
N ASP A 250 10.83 26.45 3.79
CA ASP A 250 11.36 27.60 3.01
C ASP A 250 12.70 28.14 3.55
N ASP A 251 13.00 27.93 4.84
CA ASP A 251 14.21 28.40 5.51
C ASP A 251 15.28 27.30 5.62
N GLU A 252 15.01 26.10 5.11
CA GLU A 252 15.80 24.88 5.38
C GLU A 252 16.53 24.34 4.11
N PRO A 253 17.51 23.45 4.28
CA PRO A 253 18.32 22.91 3.17
C PRO A 253 17.52 22.10 2.11
N ALA A 254 16.35 21.59 2.47
CA ALA A 254 15.44 20.87 1.57
C ALA A 254 13.98 21.28 1.80
N ASP A 255 13.17 21.23 0.75
CA ASP A 255 11.74 21.62 0.75
C ASP A 255 10.82 20.49 1.27
N THR A 256 11.29 19.75 2.27
CA THR A 256 10.59 18.59 2.82
C THR A 256 9.67 19.04 3.94
N ALA A 257 8.45 19.45 3.60
CA ALA A 257 7.47 19.95 4.56
C ALA A 257 7.11 18.92 5.65
N PHE A 258 6.72 19.44 6.81
CA PHE A 258 6.27 18.64 7.95
C PHE A 258 5.09 17.74 7.57
N GLN A 259 5.20 16.46 7.89
CA GLN A 259 4.14 15.49 7.71
C GLN A 259 4.13 14.41 8.80
N PRO A 260 2.95 13.97 9.24
CA PRO A 260 2.82 12.79 10.07
C PRO A 260 2.90 11.51 9.21
N ILE A 261 3.71 10.55 9.64
CA ILE A 261 3.83 9.23 9.01
C ILE A 261 3.33 8.20 10.02
N ALA A 262 2.24 7.50 9.72
CA ALA A 262 1.69 6.48 10.60
C ALA A 262 1.98 5.07 10.07
N THR A 263 2.20 4.13 10.99
CA THR A 263 2.38 2.71 10.70
C THR A 263 1.65 1.87 11.75
N VAL A 264 1.22 0.68 11.34
CA VAL A 264 0.68 -0.34 12.23
C VAL A 264 1.83 -1.26 12.67
N ASP A 265 2.06 -1.34 13.97
CA ASP A 265 3.15 -2.11 14.55
C ASP A 265 2.72 -3.56 14.86
N ALA A 266 1.46 -3.74 15.31
CA ALA A 266 0.89 -5.04 15.66
C ALA A 266 -0.65 -4.96 15.80
N GLY A 267 -1.32 -6.11 15.80
CA GLY A 267 -2.75 -6.23 16.14
C GLY A 267 -3.66 -6.52 14.94
N ALA A 268 -4.94 -6.17 15.09
CA ALA A 268 -5.97 -6.43 14.08
C ALA A 268 -5.72 -5.70 12.75
N GLY A 269 -5.00 -4.57 12.80
CA GLY A 269 -4.67 -3.75 11.63
C GLY A 269 -5.79 -2.80 11.20
N GLY A 270 -5.59 -2.14 10.06
CA GLY A 270 -6.49 -1.10 9.53
C GLY A 270 -6.40 0.24 10.29
N GLY A 271 -7.22 1.20 9.88
CA GLY A 271 -7.14 2.59 10.38
C GLY A 271 -5.87 3.29 9.90
N GLY A 272 -5.42 4.31 10.63
CA GLY A 272 -4.28 5.16 10.28
C GLY A 272 -4.67 6.63 10.19
N ILE A 273 -3.87 7.43 9.50
CA ILE A 273 -4.23 8.82 9.21
C ILE A 273 -5.39 8.79 8.21
N VAL A 274 -6.56 9.29 8.62
CA VAL A 274 -7.71 9.48 7.74
C VAL A 274 -7.68 10.94 7.29
N GLN A 275 -7.73 11.20 5.99
CA GLN A 275 -7.52 12.55 5.49
C GLN A 275 -8.49 13.56 6.13
N GLY A 276 -7.92 14.55 6.84
CA GLY A 276 -8.61 15.67 7.43
C GLY A 276 -7.98 16.97 6.97
N MET A 277 -8.70 17.73 6.13
CA MET A 277 -8.32 19.06 5.64
C MET A 277 -8.18 20.03 6.83
N GLY A 278 -6.96 20.24 7.30
CA GLY A 278 -6.57 21.28 8.25
C GLY A 278 -5.74 22.36 7.56
N ASP A 279 -6.28 23.57 7.51
CA ASP A 279 -5.73 24.82 6.96
C ASP A 279 -4.22 25.02 7.22
N GLY A 280 -3.35 24.83 6.20
CA GLY A 280 -1.97 25.36 6.24
C GLY A 280 -0.87 24.68 5.41
N GLY A 281 -0.99 23.41 5.03
CA GLY A 281 0.03 22.71 4.23
C GLY A 281 -0.62 21.83 3.18
N MET A 282 -0.28 22.05 1.91
CA MET A 282 -0.82 21.24 0.81
C MET A 282 -0.38 19.79 1.02
N SER A 283 -1.31 18.84 1.05
CA SER A 283 -0.98 17.44 0.78
C SER A 283 -0.27 17.42 -0.57
N SER A 284 0.99 17.04 -0.63
CA SER A 284 1.69 16.84 -1.89
C SER A 284 1.58 15.41 -2.37
N ASP A 285 0.83 14.52 -1.72
CA ASP A 285 0.87 13.10 -2.09
C ASP A 285 -0.04 12.77 -3.29
N VAL A 286 0.51 11.97 -4.19
CA VAL A 286 -0.14 11.41 -5.37
C VAL A 286 -0.09 9.88 -5.28
N SER A 287 -1.25 9.24 -5.38
CA SER A 287 -1.34 7.78 -5.57
C SER A 287 -1.58 7.51 -7.05
N LEU A 288 -0.56 7.04 -7.77
CA LEU A 288 -0.64 6.79 -9.21
C LEU A 288 -0.67 5.28 -9.50
N ARG A 289 -1.74 4.81 -10.10
CA ARG A 289 -1.87 3.45 -10.64
C ARG A 289 -1.66 3.48 -12.14
N VAL A 290 -1.01 2.47 -12.71
CA VAL A 290 -0.80 2.37 -14.16
C VAL A 290 -1.65 1.23 -14.72
N ALA A 291 -2.34 1.49 -15.83
CA ALA A 291 -3.13 0.49 -16.55
C ALA A 291 -2.68 0.41 -18.02
N HIS A 292 -2.28 -0.77 -18.48
CA HIS A 292 -1.95 -1.00 -19.88
C HIS A 292 -3.17 -1.50 -20.63
N LEU A 293 -3.85 -0.62 -21.37
CA LEU A 293 -5.12 -0.92 -22.06
C LEU A 293 -5.04 -0.74 -23.58
N SER A 294 -3.86 -0.47 -24.14
CA SER A 294 -3.60 -0.46 -25.59
C SER A 294 -3.46 -1.91 -26.12
N PRO A 295 -4.38 -2.41 -26.97
CA PRO A 295 -4.44 -3.83 -27.33
C PRO A 295 -3.40 -4.29 -28.37
N ASP A 296 -2.77 -3.37 -29.11
CA ASP A 296 -1.73 -3.66 -30.11
C ASP A 296 -0.31 -3.34 -29.64
N ALA A 297 -0.18 -2.67 -28.49
CA ALA A 297 1.11 -2.45 -27.87
C ALA A 297 1.70 -3.77 -27.33
N PRO A 298 3.02 -4.00 -27.50
CA PRO A 298 3.70 -5.13 -26.85
C PRO A 298 3.73 -4.89 -25.34
N ASN A 299 4.26 -5.87 -24.58
CA ASN A 299 4.61 -5.59 -23.19
C ASN A 299 5.53 -4.35 -23.11
N VAL A 300 5.31 -3.51 -22.10
CA VAL A 300 6.04 -2.24 -21.95
C VAL A 300 6.76 -2.13 -20.61
N ASP A 301 7.86 -1.38 -20.62
CA ASP A 301 8.45 -0.82 -19.41
C ASP A 301 7.95 0.62 -19.24
N VAL A 302 7.66 1.02 -18.00
CA VAL A 302 7.21 2.37 -17.63
C VAL A 302 8.30 3.01 -16.80
N LEU A 303 8.78 4.17 -17.25
CA LEU A 303 9.83 4.93 -16.60
C LEU A 303 9.27 6.27 -16.12
N VAL A 304 9.68 6.68 -14.92
CA VAL A 304 9.42 7.99 -14.33
C VAL A 304 10.75 8.67 -14.10
N ASP A 305 10.94 9.85 -14.67
CA ASP A 305 12.18 10.64 -14.65
C ASP A 305 13.42 9.83 -15.06
N GLY A 306 13.23 8.91 -16.01
CA GLY A 306 14.27 8.04 -16.56
C GLY A 306 14.57 6.78 -15.73
N SER A 307 13.88 6.55 -14.62
CA SER A 307 13.98 5.33 -13.81
C SER A 307 12.81 4.40 -14.06
N ALA A 308 13.07 3.11 -14.34
CA ALA A 308 12.00 2.13 -14.55
C ALA A 308 11.25 1.89 -13.23
N VAL A 309 9.94 2.16 -13.24
CA VAL A 309 9.02 1.92 -12.12
C VAL A 309 8.17 0.68 -12.33
N LEU A 310 7.95 0.26 -13.58
CA LEU A 310 7.30 -1.00 -13.92
C LEU A 310 8.03 -1.63 -15.11
N GLU A 311 8.22 -2.94 -15.09
CA GLU A 311 8.90 -3.68 -16.15
C GLU A 311 8.00 -4.80 -16.70
N ASP A 312 8.10 -5.05 -18.01
CA ASP A 312 7.39 -6.15 -18.71
C ASP A 312 5.87 -6.17 -18.44
N VAL A 313 5.23 -5.00 -18.43
CA VAL A 313 3.79 -4.83 -18.18
C VAL A 313 3.01 -5.33 -19.40
N PRO A 314 2.20 -6.39 -19.29
CA PRO A 314 1.42 -6.88 -20.42
C PRO A 314 0.09 -6.12 -20.60
N PHE A 315 -0.52 -6.23 -21.77
CA PHE A 315 -1.89 -5.76 -22.01
C PHE A 315 -2.88 -6.32 -20.97
N GLY A 316 -3.77 -5.45 -20.49
CA GLY A 316 -4.76 -5.73 -19.46
C GLY A 316 -4.21 -5.76 -18.04
N ALA A 317 -2.92 -5.48 -17.84
CA ALA A 317 -2.35 -5.35 -16.51
C ALA A 317 -2.67 -4.00 -15.88
N VAL A 318 -2.99 -4.05 -14.59
CA VAL A 318 -3.10 -2.87 -13.73
C VAL A 318 -2.19 -3.05 -12.53
N SER A 319 -1.36 -2.04 -12.25
CA SER A 319 -0.47 -2.04 -11.09
C SER A 319 -1.22 -1.82 -9.78
N ASP A 320 -0.55 -2.01 -8.65
CA ASP A 320 -0.96 -1.36 -7.41
C ASP A 320 -0.64 0.16 -7.48
N TYR A 321 -1.11 0.95 -6.52
CA TYR A 321 -0.79 2.38 -6.46
C TYR A 321 0.68 2.62 -6.13
N LEU A 322 1.33 3.45 -6.93
CA LEU A 322 2.63 4.05 -6.66
C LEU A 322 2.43 5.33 -5.85
N SER A 323 3.15 5.47 -4.74
CA SER A 323 3.18 6.73 -4.00
C SER A 323 4.21 7.67 -4.61
N LEU A 324 3.74 8.81 -5.09
CA LEU A 324 4.53 9.90 -5.67
C LEU A 324 4.21 11.20 -4.92
N SER A 325 5.08 12.19 -5.07
CA SER A 325 4.74 13.56 -4.71
C SER A 325 3.98 14.26 -5.85
N ALA A 326 3.43 15.42 -5.59
CA ALA A 326 2.73 16.24 -6.54
C ALA A 326 3.78 17.06 -7.28
N GLY A 327 3.66 17.11 -8.60
CA GLY A 327 4.71 17.66 -9.43
C GLY A 327 4.59 17.21 -10.86
N SER A 328 5.57 17.65 -11.66
CA SER A 328 5.69 17.26 -13.06
C SER A 328 6.67 16.11 -13.18
N TYR A 329 6.23 15.01 -13.77
CA TYR A 329 7.03 13.81 -13.99
C TYR A 329 7.23 13.58 -15.47
N GLN A 330 8.48 13.36 -15.91
CA GLN A 330 8.73 12.90 -17.26
C GLN A 330 8.42 11.39 -17.31
N VAL A 331 7.33 11.02 -17.97
CA VAL A 331 6.94 9.62 -18.14
C VAL A 331 7.33 9.13 -19.52
N THR A 332 8.07 8.03 -19.54
CA THR A 332 8.45 7.34 -20.77
C THR A 332 7.87 5.93 -20.75
N ILE A 333 7.18 5.53 -21.82
CA ILE A 333 6.72 4.16 -22.03
C ILE A 333 7.47 3.62 -23.25
N GLN A 334 8.13 2.47 -23.07
CA GLN A 334 8.94 1.83 -24.10
C GLN A 334 8.64 0.33 -24.18
N ALA A 335 8.91 -0.30 -25.31
CA ALA A 335 8.74 -1.75 -25.44
C ALA A 335 9.68 -2.51 -24.49
N ALA A 336 9.13 -3.50 -23.80
CA ALA A 336 9.88 -4.31 -22.83
C ALA A 336 11.06 -5.02 -23.50
N GLY A 337 12.26 -4.82 -22.95
CA GLY A 337 13.49 -5.37 -23.51
C GLY A 337 14.00 -4.69 -24.79
N ASP A 338 13.36 -3.60 -25.24
CA ASP A 338 13.82 -2.74 -26.34
C ASP A 338 13.60 -1.25 -26.03
N SER A 339 14.55 -0.67 -25.27
CA SER A 339 14.53 0.75 -24.90
C SER A 339 14.70 1.72 -26.08
N SER A 340 14.88 1.23 -27.31
CA SER A 340 14.92 2.08 -28.50
C SER A 340 13.53 2.32 -29.11
N THR A 341 12.55 1.52 -28.72
CA THR A 341 11.15 1.62 -29.16
C THR A 341 10.34 2.33 -28.08
N VAL A 342 10.34 3.67 -28.13
CA VAL A 342 9.56 4.53 -27.22
C VAL A 342 8.21 4.85 -27.86
N VAL A 343 7.12 4.55 -27.16
CA VAL A 343 5.73 4.77 -27.61
C VAL A 343 5.08 5.99 -26.94
N PHE A 344 5.64 6.43 -25.82
CA PHE A 344 5.22 7.63 -25.11
C PHE A 344 6.41 8.28 -24.42
N ASP A 345 6.52 9.61 -24.52
CA ASP A 345 7.53 10.39 -23.80
C ASP A 345 7.03 11.82 -23.57
N GLN A 346 6.32 12.04 -22.46
CA GLN A 346 5.72 13.33 -22.13
C GLN A 346 5.74 13.59 -20.62
N SER A 347 5.67 14.87 -20.26
CA SER A 347 5.48 15.31 -18.88
C SER A 347 4.03 15.07 -18.45
N LEU A 348 3.83 14.47 -17.28
CA LEU A 348 2.54 14.41 -16.60
C LEU A 348 2.60 15.31 -15.37
N ASP A 349 1.70 16.29 -15.31
CA ASP A 349 1.50 17.11 -14.12
C ASP A 349 0.50 16.42 -13.19
N LEU A 350 0.97 16.01 -12.02
CA LEU A 350 0.17 15.34 -11.01
C LEU A 350 -0.11 16.30 -9.87
N GLU A 351 -1.38 16.64 -9.71
CA GLU A 351 -1.90 17.30 -8.51
C GLU A 351 -2.14 16.26 -7.41
N PRO A 352 -2.22 16.66 -6.14
CA PRO A 352 -2.49 15.73 -5.05
C PRO A 352 -3.80 14.96 -5.26
N GLY A 353 -3.76 13.64 -5.07
CA GLY A 353 -4.92 12.78 -5.27
C GLY A 353 -4.58 11.37 -5.73
N ALA A 354 -5.61 10.56 -5.99
CA ALA A 354 -5.46 9.23 -6.55
C ALA A 354 -5.86 9.21 -8.03
N TYR A 355 -4.99 8.64 -8.86
CA TYR A 355 -5.14 8.60 -10.31
C TYR A 355 -4.83 7.21 -10.86
N THR A 356 -5.51 6.86 -11.95
CA THR A 356 -5.06 5.82 -12.88
C THR A 356 -4.56 6.47 -14.16
N ALA A 357 -3.27 6.28 -14.48
CA ALA A 357 -2.69 6.54 -15.80
C ALA A 357 -2.94 5.32 -16.70
N ALA A 358 -3.87 5.47 -17.65
CA ALA A 358 -4.21 4.42 -18.59
C ALA A 358 -3.55 4.67 -19.95
N ALA A 359 -2.77 3.72 -20.44
CA ALA A 359 -2.33 3.66 -21.82
C ALA A 359 -3.49 3.13 -22.69
N LEU A 360 -4.05 3.97 -23.54
CA LEU A 360 -5.22 3.72 -24.38
C LEU A 360 -4.84 3.78 -25.87
N GLY A 361 -5.70 3.23 -26.72
CA GLY A 361 -5.60 3.39 -28.17
C GLY A 361 -4.58 2.46 -28.80
N GLU A 362 -4.21 2.75 -30.04
CA GLU A 362 -3.43 1.84 -30.89
C GLU A 362 -2.13 2.48 -31.38
N LEU A 363 -1.07 1.68 -31.52
CA LEU A 363 0.23 2.11 -32.07
C LEU A 363 0.22 2.20 -33.60
N GLU A 364 -0.74 1.59 -34.28
CA GLU A 364 -0.87 1.72 -35.73
C GLU A 364 -1.01 3.18 -36.18
N ALA A 365 -0.21 3.59 -37.18
CA ALA A 365 -0.10 4.99 -37.58
C ALA A 365 -1.39 5.60 -38.17
N ASP A 366 -2.28 4.75 -38.71
CA ASP A 366 -3.56 5.15 -39.31
C ASP A 366 -4.77 4.73 -38.44
N ALA A 367 -4.53 4.33 -37.18
CA ALA A 367 -5.61 3.96 -36.25
C ALA A 367 -6.57 5.13 -36.02
N GLU A 368 -7.87 4.83 -35.89
CA GLU A 368 -8.88 5.84 -35.57
C GLU A 368 -8.61 6.47 -34.20
N ASN A 369 -8.22 5.64 -33.23
CA ASN A 369 -7.88 6.03 -31.87
C ASN A 369 -6.41 5.70 -31.57
N GLY A 370 -5.52 6.60 -31.97
CA GLY A 370 -4.08 6.43 -31.76
C GLY A 370 -3.66 6.42 -30.28
N PHE A 371 -2.48 5.84 -30.01
CA PHE A 371 -1.96 5.63 -28.67
C PHE A 371 -1.86 6.93 -27.86
N MET A 372 -2.35 6.88 -26.62
CA MET A 372 -2.26 7.98 -25.67
C MET A 372 -2.20 7.47 -24.22
N VAL A 373 -1.72 8.32 -23.31
CA VAL A 373 -1.86 8.11 -21.87
C VAL A 373 -2.88 9.12 -21.35
N GLN A 374 -3.91 8.63 -20.67
CA GLN A 374 -4.94 9.46 -20.05
C GLN A 374 -4.96 9.24 -18.54
N LEU A 375 -5.09 10.34 -17.79
CA LEU A 375 -5.25 10.32 -16.35
C LEU A 375 -6.73 10.30 -15.97
N PHE A 376 -7.14 9.31 -15.19
CA PHE A 376 -8.46 9.22 -14.58
C PHE A 376 -8.33 9.43 -13.08
N SER A 377 -9.15 10.30 -12.49
CA SER A 377 -9.21 10.42 -11.02
C SER A 377 -10.00 9.25 -10.44
N ASP A 378 -9.41 8.53 -9.49
CA ASP A 378 -10.01 7.31 -8.93
C ASP A 378 -11.02 7.60 -7.81
N GLY A 379 -11.01 8.81 -7.24
CA GLY A 379 -11.88 9.24 -6.16
C GLY A 379 -11.80 8.36 -4.91
N THR A 380 -11.18 8.85 -3.83
CA THR A 380 -10.84 8.02 -2.65
C THR A 380 -11.91 7.95 -1.57
N SER A 381 -13.05 8.63 -1.71
CA SER A 381 -14.09 8.62 -0.69
C SER A 381 -14.77 7.25 -0.60
N ALA A 382 -14.75 6.53 0.52
CA ALA A 382 -15.48 5.27 0.59
C ALA A 382 -17.00 5.49 0.39
N PRO A 383 -17.68 4.72 -0.49
CA PRO A 383 -19.14 4.76 -0.57
C PRO A 383 -19.76 4.23 0.73
N GLY A 384 -21.08 4.40 0.91
CA GLY A 384 -21.79 3.84 2.07
C GLY A 384 -21.61 2.32 2.18
N SER A 385 -21.68 1.74 3.39
CA SER A 385 -21.42 0.31 3.61
C SER A 385 -22.35 -0.66 2.85
N ASP A 386 -23.47 -0.17 2.33
CA ASP A 386 -24.44 -0.89 1.51
C ASP A 386 -24.38 -0.52 0.02
N MET A 387 -23.51 0.42 -0.35
CA MET A 387 -23.31 0.93 -1.70
C MET A 387 -21.88 0.65 -2.18
N SER A 388 -21.71 0.46 -3.47
CA SER A 388 -20.43 0.40 -4.15
C SER A 388 -20.38 1.56 -5.14
N ARG A 389 -19.19 2.15 -5.31
CA ARG A 389 -18.93 3.10 -6.40
C ARG A 389 -18.19 2.38 -7.51
N ILE A 390 -18.59 2.60 -8.75
CA ILE A 390 -17.96 2.02 -9.93
C ILE A 390 -17.66 3.14 -10.91
N THR A 391 -16.40 3.29 -11.29
CA THR A 391 -15.98 4.12 -12.42
C THR A 391 -15.80 3.20 -13.63
N LEU A 392 -16.63 3.36 -14.65
CA LEU A 392 -16.52 2.63 -15.91
C LEU A 392 -15.73 3.48 -16.90
N VAL A 393 -14.68 2.91 -17.49
CA VAL A 393 -13.81 3.53 -18.48
C VAL A 393 -13.96 2.78 -19.80
N HIS A 394 -14.25 3.50 -20.87
CA HIS A 394 -14.28 2.93 -22.22
C HIS A 394 -12.87 2.96 -22.84
N ALA A 395 -12.20 1.82 -22.85
CA ALA A 395 -10.83 1.68 -23.34
C ALA A 395 -10.69 0.91 -24.67
N SER A 396 -11.79 0.39 -25.22
CA SER A 396 -11.80 -0.34 -26.50
C SER A 396 -11.68 0.63 -27.69
N PRO A 397 -10.62 0.54 -28.51
CA PRO A 397 -10.35 1.54 -29.55
C PRO A 397 -11.21 1.39 -30.81
N ASP A 398 -11.79 0.22 -31.08
CA ASP A 398 -12.63 -0.04 -32.26
C ASP A 398 -14.13 -0.03 -31.95
N ALA A 399 -14.52 -0.02 -30.67
CA ALA A 399 -15.91 0.08 -30.26
C ALA A 399 -16.44 1.51 -30.47
N PRO A 400 -17.62 1.67 -31.09
CA PRO A 400 -18.33 2.94 -31.09
C PRO A 400 -18.81 3.27 -29.67
N ALA A 401 -19.41 4.46 -29.47
CA ALA A 401 -20.00 4.80 -28.19
C ALA A 401 -21.00 3.73 -27.70
N VAL A 402 -20.96 3.44 -26.40
CA VAL A 402 -21.76 2.37 -25.78
C VAL A 402 -22.56 2.86 -24.59
N ASP A 403 -23.69 2.20 -24.39
CA ASP A 403 -24.47 2.27 -23.15
C ASP A 403 -24.13 1.06 -22.28
N VAL A 404 -24.19 1.24 -20.96
CA VAL A 404 -24.08 0.16 -19.99
C VAL A 404 -25.35 0.10 -19.16
N THR A 405 -26.04 -1.03 -19.22
CA THR A 405 -27.31 -1.25 -18.52
C THR A 405 -27.26 -2.49 -17.63
N VAL A 406 -28.15 -2.58 -16.65
CA VAL A 406 -28.28 -3.77 -15.79
C VAL A 406 -29.39 -4.68 -16.32
N GLU A 407 -29.07 -5.92 -16.72
CA GLU A 407 -30.01 -6.85 -17.37
C GLU A 407 -31.31 -7.04 -16.56
N SER A 408 -31.19 -7.17 -15.24
CA SER A 408 -32.32 -7.51 -14.36
C SER A 408 -33.32 -6.36 -14.15
N SER A 409 -32.88 -5.11 -14.19
CA SER A 409 -33.71 -3.93 -13.91
C SER A 409 -33.96 -3.07 -15.15
N GLY A 410 -33.08 -3.11 -16.13
CA GLY A 410 -33.02 -2.18 -17.25
C GLY A 410 -32.48 -0.80 -16.87
N ASP A 411 -31.89 -0.66 -15.68
CA ASP A 411 -31.31 0.62 -15.25
C ASP A 411 -30.09 0.95 -16.11
N VAL A 412 -30.02 2.20 -16.57
CA VAL A 412 -28.86 2.74 -17.30
C VAL A 412 -27.83 3.21 -16.30
N LEU A 413 -26.64 2.62 -16.34
CA LEU A 413 -25.49 3.05 -15.56
C LEU A 413 -24.65 4.07 -16.33
N VAL A 414 -24.49 3.87 -17.64
CA VAL A 414 -23.72 4.76 -18.52
C VAL A 414 -24.49 4.94 -19.81
N ASP A 415 -24.59 6.17 -20.29
CA ASP A 415 -25.31 6.60 -21.49
C ASP A 415 -24.30 7.25 -22.44
N GLY A 416 -24.10 6.65 -23.61
CA GLY A 416 -23.29 7.17 -24.70
C GLY A 416 -21.81 7.41 -24.39
N ALA A 417 -21.15 6.52 -23.64
CA ALA A 417 -19.71 6.65 -23.39
C ALA A 417 -18.91 6.37 -24.66
N ALA A 418 -18.14 7.34 -25.14
CA ALA A 418 -17.22 7.17 -26.25
C ALA A 418 -15.85 6.68 -25.76
N PHE A 419 -14.98 6.26 -26.69
CA PHE A 419 -13.59 5.91 -26.37
C PHE A 419 -12.88 7.01 -25.56
N GLY A 420 -12.26 6.62 -24.45
CA GLY A 420 -11.58 7.52 -23.51
C GLY A 420 -12.50 8.14 -22.45
N ASP A 421 -13.82 7.98 -22.55
CA ASP A 421 -14.74 8.47 -21.54
C ASP A 421 -14.72 7.61 -20.27
N ALA A 422 -14.97 8.26 -19.14
CA ALA A 422 -15.18 7.61 -17.86
C ALA A 422 -16.47 8.12 -17.21
N ALA A 423 -17.25 7.21 -16.64
CA ALA A 423 -18.48 7.52 -15.92
C ALA A 423 -18.49 6.84 -14.56
N THR A 424 -18.78 7.61 -13.51
CA THR A 424 -18.83 7.10 -12.14
C THR A 424 -20.27 6.99 -11.65
N VAL A 425 -20.63 5.81 -11.16
CA VAL A 425 -21.97 5.49 -10.62
C VAL A 425 -21.87 4.88 -9.22
N GLU A 426 -22.91 5.07 -8.43
CA GLU A 426 -23.08 4.33 -7.17
C GLU A 426 -24.25 3.35 -7.30
N VAL A 427 -23.98 2.08 -6.99
CA VAL A 427 -24.94 0.99 -7.05
C VAL A 427 -25.00 0.26 -5.71
N PRO A 428 -26.12 -0.38 -5.33
CA PRO A 428 -26.13 -1.27 -4.17
C PRO A 428 -25.04 -2.35 -4.23
N ALA A 429 -24.58 -2.82 -3.07
CA ALA A 429 -23.71 -3.99 -3.03
C ALA A 429 -24.45 -5.23 -3.57
N GLY A 430 -23.80 -6.03 -4.42
CA GLY A 430 -24.42 -7.20 -5.01
C GLY A 430 -23.80 -7.67 -6.32
N SER A 431 -24.46 -8.65 -6.94
CA SER A 431 -24.10 -9.17 -8.25
C SER A 431 -24.99 -8.58 -9.33
N TYR A 432 -24.37 -8.18 -10.44
CA TYR A 432 -25.00 -7.55 -11.58
C TYR A 432 -24.59 -8.30 -12.85
N THR A 433 -25.52 -8.44 -13.79
CA THR A 433 -25.19 -8.76 -15.19
C THR A 433 -25.30 -7.45 -15.96
N LEU A 434 -24.16 -6.90 -16.34
CA LEU A 434 -24.05 -5.68 -17.13
C LEU A 434 -24.18 -6.02 -18.60
N GLU A 435 -25.05 -5.31 -19.31
CA GLU A 435 -25.19 -5.38 -20.77
C GLU A 435 -24.51 -4.17 -21.39
N VAL A 436 -23.52 -4.41 -22.24
CA VAL A 436 -22.92 -3.39 -23.10
C VAL A 436 -23.71 -3.34 -24.39
N ARG A 437 -24.26 -2.18 -24.72
CA ARG A 437 -25.16 -1.95 -25.86
C ARG A 437 -24.56 -0.89 -26.78
N GLY A 438 -24.90 -0.94 -28.07
CA GLY A 438 -24.61 0.20 -28.94
C GLY A 438 -25.43 1.43 -28.52
N ASP A 439 -24.81 2.61 -28.49
CA ASP A 439 -25.43 3.88 -28.09
C ASP A 439 -26.69 4.20 -28.93
N THR A 440 -27.81 4.40 -28.24
CA THR A 440 -29.03 4.98 -28.81
C THR A 440 -29.62 6.04 -27.88
N GLU A 441 -30.36 7.02 -28.44
CA GLU A 441 -31.07 8.04 -27.63
C GLU A 441 -32.02 7.46 -26.54
N SER A 442 -32.38 6.18 -26.64
CA SER A 442 -33.27 5.49 -25.70
C SER A 442 -32.57 4.40 -24.88
N ASN A 443 -31.24 4.27 -25.00
CA ASN A 443 -30.42 3.25 -24.33
C ASN A 443 -30.93 1.81 -24.57
N ASP A 444 -31.50 1.57 -25.76
CA ASP A 444 -32.18 0.33 -26.14
C ASP A 444 -31.55 -0.36 -27.35
N GLY A 445 -30.30 -0.01 -27.66
CA GLY A 445 -29.51 -0.66 -28.69
C GLY A 445 -29.35 -2.16 -28.44
N ASP A 446 -28.96 -2.87 -29.50
CA ASP A 446 -28.67 -4.30 -29.45
C ASP A 446 -27.56 -4.57 -28.42
N VAL A 447 -27.76 -5.61 -27.59
CA VAL A 447 -26.74 -6.07 -26.63
C VAL A 447 -25.59 -6.67 -27.42
N VAL A 448 -24.41 -6.08 -27.24
CA VAL A 448 -23.18 -6.53 -27.90
C VAL A 448 -22.53 -7.64 -27.09
N THR A 449 -22.48 -7.47 -25.77
CA THR A 449 -21.93 -8.47 -24.83
C THR A 449 -22.48 -8.26 -23.42
N THR A 450 -22.25 -9.23 -22.53
CA THR A 450 -22.67 -9.18 -21.13
C THR A 450 -21.53 -9.57 -20.20
N PHE A 451 -21.44 -8.92 -19.04
CA PHE A 451 -20.47 -9.23 -18.01
C PHE A 451 -21.15 -9.40 -16.65
N ASP A 452 -20.87 -10.51 -15.97
CA ASP A 452 -21.26 -10.67 -14.58
C ASP A 452 -20.24 -9.95 -13.69
N VAL A 453 -20.68 -9.06 -12.82
CA VAL A 453 -19.81 -8.36 -11.86
C VAL A 453 -20.39 -8.50 -10.46
N THR A 454 -19.54 -8.61 -9.46
CA THR A 454 -19.96 -8.58 -8.05
C THR A 454 -19.18 -7.49 -7.35
N VAL A 455 -19.91 -6.59 -6.70
CA VAL A 455 -19.33 -5.45 -6.00
C VAL A 455 -19.72 -5.45 -4.53
N GLU A 456 -18.73 -5.13 -3.70
CA GLU A 456 -18.87 -5.11 -2.24
C GLU A 456 -19.23 -3.71 -1.75
N GLY A 457 -20.06 -3.65 -0.71
CA GLY A 457 -20.43 -2.39 -0.08
C GLY A 457 -19.23 -1.72 0.59
N GLY A 458 -19.19 -0.38 0.58
CA GLY A 458 -18.06 0.38 1.10
C GLY A 458 -16.82 0.38 0.21
N THR A 459 -16.85 -0.27 -0.96
CA THR A 459 -15.70 -0.38 -1.87
C THR A 459 -15.92 0.44 -3.14
N ALA A 460 -14.86 1.10 -3.62
CA ALA A 460 -14.84 1.73 -4.93
C ALA A 460 -14.10 0.83 -5.94
N TYR A 461 -14.60 0.76 -7.16
CA TYR A 461 -14.01 -0.03 -8.24
C TYR A 461 -13.80 0.84 -9.47
N THR A 462 -12.78 0.51 -10.26
CA THR A 462 -12.64 0.97 -11.64
C THR A 462 -12.79 -0.23 -12.58
N ALA A 463 -13.65 -0.11 -13.58
CA ALA A 463 -13.92 -1.13 -14.59
C ALA A 463 -13.50 -0.61 -15.97
N PHE A 464 -12.66 -1.35 -16.68
CA PHE A 464 -12.13 -0.99 -18.00
C PHE A 464 -12.76 -1.89 -19.06
N ALA A 465 -13.58 -1.31 -19.95
CA ALA A 465 -14.05 -1.98 -21.15
C ALA A 465 -12.92 -1.94 -22.20
N GLN A 466 -12.15 -3.01 -22.31
CA GLN A 466 -10.85 -3.06 -22.99
C GLN A 466 -10.83 -4.09 -24.12
N GLY A 467 -9.81 -4.01 -24.99
CA GLY A 467 -9.67 -4.91 -26.13
C GLY A 467 -10.55 -4.51 -27.32
N TYR A 468 -10.60 -5.37 -28.32
CA TYR A 468 -11.31 -5.12 -29.58
C TYR A 468 -12.70 -5.73 -29.58
N LEU A 469 -13.69 -4.94 -30.01
CA LEU A 469 -15.04 -5.40 -30.28
C LEU A 469 -15.09 -6.35 -31.49
N THR A 470 -14.24 -6.10 -32.49
CA THR A 470 -14.11 -6.88 -33.72
C THR A 470 -12.68 -7.42 -33.92
N PRO A 471 -12.18 -8.29 -33.01
CA PRO A 471 -10.76 -8.69 -32.97
C PRO A 471 -10.27 -9.46 -34.21
N ASP A 472 -11.18 -9.98 -35.05
CA ASP A 472 -10.81 -10.70 -36.28
C ASP A 472 -10.29 -9.76 -37.39
N ASP A 473 -10.61 -8.46 -37.30
CA ASP A 473 -10.22 -7.44 -38.28
C ASP A 473 -9.02 -6.59 -37.81
N GLU A 474 -8.45 -6.92 -36.65
CA GLU A 474 -7.49 -6.10 -35.90
C GLU A 474 -6.09 -6.74 -35.81
N PRO A 475 -5.02 -5.96 -35.52
CA PRO A 475 -3.63 -6.45 -35.51
C PRO A 475 -3.35 -7.50 -34.43
N THR A 476 -4.14 -7.54 -33.36
CA THR A 476 -4.06 -8.56 -32.30
C THR A 476 -5.43 -9.15 -32.01
N SER A 477 -5.45 -10.36 -31.43
CA SER A 477 -6.70 -11.07 -31.10
C SER A 477 -7.21 -10.75 -29.69
N ALA A 478 -6.89 -9.58 -29.14
CA ALA A 478 -7.33 -9.16 -27.81
C ALA A 478 -8.84 -8.87 -27.84
N SER A 479 -9.67 -9.86 -27.51
CA SER A 479 -11.13 -9.72 -27.53
C SER A 479 -11.63 -8.75 -26.45
N PHE A 480 -12.75 -8.08 -26.74
CA PHE A 480 -13.45 -7.21 -25.81
C PHE A 480 -13.71 -7.90 -24.47
N ASP A 481 -13.24 -7.28 -23.38
CA ASP A 481 -13.38 -7.78 -22.00
C ASP A 481 -13.67 -6.60 -21.04
N LEU A 482 -14.17 -6.92 -19.86
CA LEU A 482 -14.39 -5.96 -18.77
C LEU A 482 -13.47 -6.30 -17.60
N GLY A 483 -12.37 -5.57 -17.50
CA GLY A 483 -11.42 -5.71 -16.41
C GLY A 483 -11.84 -4.86 -15.20
N VAL A 484 -12.07 -5.48 -14.03
CA VAL A 484 -12.52 -4.77 -12.82
C VAL A 484 -11.45 -4.84 -11.73
N VAL A 485 -11.11 -3.69 -11.15
CA VAL A 485 -10.14 -3.56 -10.06
C VAL A 485 -10.72 -2.74 -8.91
N ALA A 486 -10.47 -3.15 -7.67
CA ALA A 486 -10.82 -2.37 -6.49
C ALA A 486 -9.82 -1.21 -6.29
N ASN A 487 -10.32 -0.04 -5.92
CA ASN A 487 -9.54 1.15 -5.59
C ASN A 487 -9.26 1.10 -4.09
N ASN A 488 -8.23 0.33 -3.71
CA ASN A 488 -7.82 0.11 -2.32
C ASN A 488 -6.47 0.73 -2.02
#